data_AF-A0A3G9DR80-F1
#
_entry.id   AF-A0A3G9DR80-F1
#
_cell.length_a   1.000
_cell.length_b   1.000
_cell.length_c   1.000
_cell.angle_alpha   90.00
_cell.angle_beta   90.00
_cell.angle_gamma   90.00
#
_symmetry.space_group_name_H-M   'P 1'
#
loop_
_entity.id
_entity.type
_entity.pdbx_description
1 polymer ?
#
loop_
_entity_poly.entity_id
_entity_poly.type
_entity_poly.pdbx_seq_one_letter_code
_entity_poly.pdbx_strand_id
1 'polypeptide(L)'
;MVHWGINNIVVNPADVPTMSKEKLRKTNSVDSSKLARELRSGTLRGIYVPDDVILEMRSLIRLRNMVVKDTTREKNRIKSLLRFHGIDIPDQFTRHSVGNRSKRFLQ
;
A
#
# COMPACT_ATOMS: atom_id res chain seq x y z
N MET A 1 -15.61 -8.88 -3.01
CA MET A 1 -15.88 -9.24 -4.43
C MET A 1 -16.80 -10.45 -4.53
N VAL A 2 -18.12 -10.29 -4.40
CA VAL A 2 -19.21 -11.11 -5.02
C VAL A 2 -20.51 -10.27 -4.91
N HIS A 3 -20.54 -9.05 -5.44
CA HIS A 3 -21.74 -8.19 -5.30
C HIS A 3 -22.88 -8.63 -6.25
N TRP A 4 -22.56 -9.32 -7.35
CA TRP A 4 -23.50 -9.65 -8.42
C TRP A 4 -23.63 -11.15 -8.68
N GLY A 5 -23.18 -12.01 -7.76
CA GLY A 5 -23.20 -13.47 -7.94
C GLY A 5 -22.20 -14.03 -8.96
N ILE A 6 -21.41 -13.16 -9.60
CA ILE A 6 -20.37 -13.56 -10.56
C ILE A 6 -19.08 -13.89 -9.79
N ASN A 7 -18.59 -15.12 -9.95
CA ASN A 7 -17.30 -15.53 -9.44
C ASN A 7 -16.18 -14.90 -10.28
N ASN A 8 -15.47 -13.92 -9.71
CA ASN A 8 -14.40 -13.20 -10.38
C ASN A 8 -13.06 -13.58 -9.77
N ILE A 9 -12.08 -13.87 -10.62
CA ILE A 9 -10.68 -14.05 -10.22
C ILE A 9 -9.85 -12.86 -10.70
N VAL A 10 -8.90 -12.42 -9.88
CA VAL A 10 -7.90 -11.42 -10.28
C VAL A 10 -6.63 -12.17 -10.64
N VAL A 11 -6.05 -11.89 -11.81
CA VAL A 11 -4.84 -12.57 -12.29
C VAL A 11 -3.78 -11.53 -12.61
N ASN A 12 -2.53 -11.84 -12.31
CA ASN A 12 -1.40 -11.03 -12.73
C ASN A 12 -1.24 -11.12 -14.26
N PRO A 13 -1.21 -10.00 -15.01
CA PRO A 13 -1.11 -10.02 -16.46
C PRO A 13 0.13 -10.76 -17.00
N ALA A 14 1.22 -10.80 -16.23
CA ALA A 14 2.44 -11.50 -16.62
C ALA A 14 2.30 -13.02 -16.57
N ASP A 15 1.36 -13.54 -15.77
CA ASP A 15 1.12 -14.99 -15.61
C ASP A 15 0.08 -15.51 -16.62
N VAL A 16 -0.47 -14.65 -17.48
CA VAL A 16 -1.41 -15.04 -18.55
C VAL A 16 -0.63 -15.58 -19.75
N PRO A 17 -0.73 -16.89 -20.06
CA PRO A 17 -0.03 -17.47 -21.21
C PRO A 17 -0.41 -16.71 -22.48
N THR A 18 0.60 -16.21 -23.20
CA THR A 18 0.39 -15.39 -24.40
C THR A 18 1.31 -15.85 -25.50
N MET A 19 0.74 -16.16 -26.66
CA MET A 19 1.49 -16.56 -27.85
C MET A 19 2.09 -15.34 -28.55
N SER A 20 3.24 -15.49 -29.21
CA SER A 20 3.89 -14.40 -29.96
C SER A 20 2.97 -13.77 -31.02
N LYS A 21 2.13 -14.59 -31.68
CA LYS A 21 1.13 -14.10 -32.65
C LYS A 21 0.03 -13.25 -32.00
N GLU A 22 -0.41 -13.63 -30.80
CA GLU A 22 -1.42 -12.88 -30.02
C GLU A 22 -0.84 -11.55 -29.54
N LYS A 23 0.45 -11.53 -29.16
CA LYS A 23 1.17 -10.31 -28.81
C LYS A 23 1.33 -9.36 -30.00
N LEU A 24 1.60 -9.89 -31.19
CA LEU A 24 1.76 -9.12 -32.42
C LEU A 24 0.41 -8.60 -32.97
N ARG A 25 -0.66 -9.37 -32.83
CA ARG A 25 -2.03 -9.03 -33.28
C ARG A 25 -2.92 -8.60 -32.10
N LYS A 26 -2.40 -7.70 -31.27
CA LYS A 26 -3.10 -7.20 -30.09
C LYS A 26 -4.41 -6.50 -30.49
N THR A 27 -5.53 -7.09 -30.12
CA THR A 27 -6.88 -6.51 -30.28
C THR A 27 -7.77 -6.98 -29.13
N ASN A 28 -8.78 -6.18 -28.78
CA ASN A 28 -9.70 -6.51 -27.69
C ASN A 28 -10.40 -7.88 -27.89
N SER A 29 -10.68 -8.25 -29.14
CA SER A 29 -11.28 -9.54 -29.50
C SER A 29 -10.32 -10.72 -29.24
N VAL A 30 -9.05 -10.59 -29.65
CA VAL A 30 -8.02 -11.61 -29.40
C VAL A 30 -7.77 -11.78 -27.91
N ASP A 31 -7.73 -10.68 -27.14
CA ASP A 31 -7.53 -10.74 -25.69
C ASP A 31 -8.68 -11.39 -24.95
N SER A 32 -9.93 -11.05 -25.32
CA SER A 32 -11.12 -11.64 -24.70
C SER A 32 -11.18 -13.15 -24.97
N SER A 33 -10.89 -13.56 -26.20
CA SER A 33 -10.84 -14.97 -26.59
C SER A 33 -9.73 -15.73 -25.86
N LYS A 34 -8.55 -15.10 -25.70
CA LYS A 34 -7.43 -15.65 -24.94
C LYS A 34 -7.82 -15.87 -23.47
N LEU A 35 -8.35 -14.84 -22.80
CA LEU A 35 -8.76 -14.95 -21.41
C LEU A 35 -9.86 -16.01 -21.22
N ALA A 36 -10.84 -16.08 -22.12
CA ALA A 36 -11.87 -17.12 -22.09
C ALA A 36 -11.30 -18.53 -22.26
N ARG A 37 -10.31 -18.71 -23.15
CA ARG A 37 -9.60 -19.98 -23.35
C ARG A 37 -8.87 -20.39 -22.08
N GLU A 38 -8.03 -19.51 -21.55
CA GLU A 38 -7.20 -19.81 -20.38
C GLU A 38 -8.04 -20.01 -19.09
N LEU A 39 -9.17 -19.28 -18.96
CA LEU A 39 -10.11 -19.50 -17.86
C LEU A 39 -10.78 -20.87 -17.97
N ARG A 40 -11.19 -21.27 -19.18
CA ARG A 40 -11.83 -22.57 -19.43
C ARG A 40 -10.88 -23.74 -19.20
N SER A 41 -9.60 -23.60 -19.55
CA SER A 41 -8.57 -24.62 -19.28
C SER A 41 -8.14 -24.69 -17.81
N GLY A 42 -8.57 -23.74 -16.96
CA GLY A 42 -8.14 -23.66 -15.56
C GLY A 42 -6.66 -23.27 -15.39
N THR A 43 -6.03 -22.75 -16.43
CA THR A 43 -4.61 -22.32 -16.42
C THR A 43 -4.44 -20.96 -15.75
N LEU A 44 -5.50 -20.13 -15.70
CA LEU A 44 -5.50 -18.87 -14.98
C LEU A 44 -5.55 -19.09 -13.47
N ARG A 45 -4.43 -18.83 -12.79
CA ARG A 45 -4.35 -18.84 -11.33
C ARG A 45 -4.63 -17.45 -10.77
N GLY A 46 -5.66 -17.35 -9.95
CA GLY A 46 -5.98 -16.12 -9.23
C GLY A 46 -4.88 -15.75 -8.22
N ILE A 47 -4.58 -14.45 -8.12
CA ILE A 47 -3.77 -13.91 -7.03
C ILE A 47 -4.60 -13.80 -5.75
N TYR A 48 -3.90 -13.73 -4.61
CA TYR A 48 -4.55 -13.45 -3.35
C TYR A 48 -5.14 -12.04 -3.36
N VAL A 49 -6.46 -11.96 -3.19
CA VAL A 49 -7.18 -10.71 -2.95
C VAL A 49 -7.55 -10.67 -1.46
N PRO A 50 -7.08 -9.66 -0.71
CA PRO A 50 -7.46 -9.51 0.69
C PRO A 50 -8.98 -9.37 0.83
N ASP A 51 -9.52 -9.91 1.91
CA ASP A 51 -10.89 -9.60 2.33
C ASP A 51 -11.00 -8.15 2.83
N ASP A 52 -12.24 -7.71 3.02
CA ASP A 52 -12.53 -6.33 3.43
C ASP A 52 -11.95 -6.04 4.82
N VAL A 53 -11.96 -7.01 5.74
CA VAL A 53 -11.42 -6.88 7.10
C VAL A 53 -9.90 -6.65 7.09
N ILE A 54 -9.15 -7.43 6.31
CA ILE A 54 -7.70 -7.26 6.16
C ILE A 54 -7.41 -5.93 5.46
N LEU A 55 -8.23 -5.52 4.50
CA LEU A 55 -8.06 -4.23 3.83
C LEU A 55 -8.23 -3.06 4.82
N GLU A 56 -9.25 -3.08 5.66
CA GLU A 56 -9.48 -2.10 6.73
C GLU A 56 -8.33 -2.07 7.72
N MET A 57 -7.87 -3.23 8.20
CA MET A 57 -6.72 -3.32 9.10
C MET A 57 -5.45 -2.73 8.49
N ARG A 58 -5.20 -3.01 7.19
CA ARG A 58 -4.05 -2.42 6.47
C ARG A 58 -4.20 -0.91 6.36
N SER A 59 -5.40 -0.39 6.13
CA SER A 59 -5.67 1.05 6.08
C SER A 59 -5.39 1.71 7.43
N LEU A 60 -5.80 1.10 8.54
CA LEU A 60 -5.48 1.56 9.89
C LEU A 60 -3.98 1.63 10.15
N ILE A 61 -3.24 0.58 9.80
CA ILE A 61 -1.78 0.53 9.96
C ILE A 61 -1.10 1.62 9.11
N ARG A 62 -1.55 1.83 7.87
CA ARG A 62 -1.02 2.89 7.00
C ARG A 62 -1.25 4.27 7.60
N LEU A 63 -2.47 4.53 8.10
CA LEU A 63 -2.81 5.79 8.75
C LEU A 63 -1.89 6.05 9.95
N ARG A 64 -1.74 5.07 10.83
CA ARG A 64 -0.81 5.17 11.98
C ARG A 64 0.61 5.50 11.53
N ASN A 65 1.11 4.79 10.52
CA ASN A 65 2.48 4.99 10.03
C ASN A 65 2.67 6.38 9.41
N MET A 66 1.67 6.91 8.71
CA MET A 66 1.66 8.28 8.20
C MET A 66 1.76 9.29 9.35
N VAL A 67 0.86 9.20 10.33
CA VAL A 67 0.84 10.10 11.49
C VAL A 67 2.16 10.08 12.26
N VAL A 68 2.75 8.90 12.48
CA VAL A 68 4.05 8.77 13.15
C VAL A 68 5.17 9.44 12.36
N LYS A 69 5.18 9.27 11.02
CA LYS A 69 6.18 9.91 10.14
C LYS A 69 6.03 11.43 10.16
N ASP A 70 4.81 11.94 10.05
CA ASP A 70 4.53 13.38 10.02
C ASP A 70 4.88 14.03 11.36
N THR A 71 4.47 13.40 12.45
CA THR A 71 4.85 13.84 13.81
C THR A 71 6.36 13.90 13.98
N THR A 72 7.10 12.92 13.45
CA THR A 72 8.57 12.88 13.54
C THR A 72 9.19 13.99 12.69
N ARG A 73 8.66 14.21 11.49
CA ARG A 73 9.09 15.26 10.55
C ARG A 73 8.95 16.65 11.17
N GLU A 74 7.78 16.96 11.73
CA GLU A 74 7.53 18.28 12.33
C GLU A 74 8.39 18.52 13.57
N LYS A 75 8.59 17.51 14.42
CA LYS A 75 9.52 17.62 15.55
C LYS A 75 10.94 17.91 15.09
N ASN A 76 11.40 17.27 14.02
CA ASN A 76 12.74 17.51 13.48
C ASN A 76 12.87 18.92 12.89
N ARG A 77 11.83 19.42 12.20
CA ARG A 77 11.78 20.79 11.69
C ARG A 77 11.85 21.83 12.81
N ILE A 78 11.02 21.68 13.85
CA ILE A 78 11.02 22.58 15.01
C ILE A 78 12.40 22.57 15.69
N LYS A 79 12.98 21.39 15.93
CA LYS A 79 14.32 21.28 16.53
C LYS A 79 15.40 21.94 15.67
N SER A 80 15.32 21.80 14.35
CA SER A 80 16.26 22.44 13.43
C SER A 80 16.14 23.96 13.53
N LEU A 81 14.91 24.50 13.59
CA LEU A 81 14.66 25.93 13.72
C LEU A 81 15.20 26.48 15.05
N LEU A 82 14.94 25.80 16.17
CA LEU A 82 15.44 26.21 17.48
C LEU A 82 16.97 26.27 17.52
N ARG A 83 17.64 25.25 16.97
CA ARG A 83 19.10 25.21 16.85
C ARG A 83 19.64 26.32 15.95
N PHE A 84 18.96 26.63 14.86
CA PHE A 84 19.33 27.73 13.98
C PHE A 84 19.33 29.08 14.71
N HIS A 85 18.41 29.27 15.66
CA HIS A 85 18.36 30.46 16.52
C HIS A 85 19.22 30.37 17.80
N GLY A 86 20.02 29.32 17.98
CA GLY A 86 20.84 29.13 19.17
C GLY A 86 20.05 28.83 20.45
N ILE A 87 18.79 28.41 20.34
CA ILE A 87 17.95 28.05 21.48
C ILE A 87 18.23 26.59 21.86
N ASP A 88 18.71 26.40 23.09
CA ASP A 88 18.94 25.06 23.64
C ASP A 88 17.64 24.28 23.81
N ILE A 89 17.65 23.04 23.36
CA ILE A 89 16.51 22.13 23.48
C ILE A 89 16.70 21.31 24.76
N PRO A 90 15.75 21.40 25.73
CA PRO A 90 15.86 20.63 26.97
C PRO A 90 16.05 19.13 26.72
N ASP A 91 16.89 18.48 27.51
CA ASP A 91 17.27 17.07 27.36
C ASP A 91 16.06 16.13 27.24
N GLN A 92 14.98 16.44 27.96
CA GLN A 92 13.71 15.70 27.92
C GLN A 92 13.07 15.61 26.53
N PHE A 93 13.40 16.52 25.59
CA PHE A 93 12.92 16.53 24.21
C PHE A 93 13.96 16.04 23.20
N THR A 94 15.15 15.67 23.64
CA THR A 94 16.21 15.10 22.79
C THR A 94 15.95 13.62 22.50
N ARG A 95 16.65 13.08 21.49
CA ARG A 95 16.46 11.70 21.00
C ARG A 95 16.81 10.64 22.04
N HIS A 96 17.64 10.96 23.03
CA HIS A 96 18.14 10.05 24.06
C HIS A 96 17.28 10.02 25.34
N SER A 97 16.26 10.89 25.43
CA SER A 97 15.30 10.85 26.52
C SER A 97 14.48 9.56 26.47
N VAL A 98 14.47 8.82 27.58
CA VAL A 98 13.99 7.43 27.76
C VAL A 98 12.46 7.25 27.58
N GLY A 99 11.77 8.25 27.03
CA GLY A 99 10.35 8.15 26.73
C GLY A 99 9.95 9.21 25.73
N ASN A 100 9.20 8.80 24.70
CA ASN A 100 8.64 9.69 23.69
C ASN A 100 7.47 10.51 24.32
N ARG A 101 7.78 11.40 25.28
CA ARG A 101 6.82 12.21 26.06
C ARG A 101 6.09 13.24 25.22
N SER A 102 6.56 13.50 24.00
CA SER A 102 5.86 14.34 23.02
C SER A 102 4.53 13.73 22.54
N LYS A 103 4.20 12.49 22.93
CA LYS A 103 2.85 11.92 22.84
C LYS A 103 1.85 12.51 23.85
N ARG A 104 2.29 13.15 24.94
CA ARG A 104 1.40 13.78 25.93
C ARG A 104 0.60 14.96 25.40
N PHE A 105 1.07 15.58 24.31
CA PHE A 105 0.50 16.82 23.75
C PHE A 105 -0.30 16.57 22.47
N LEU A 106 -0.36 15.32 21.99
CA LEU A 106 -1.17 14.91 20.86
C LEU A 106 -2.42 14.22 21.45
N GLN A 107 -3.43 15.02 21.79
CA GLN A 107 -4.79 14.54 22.11
C GLN A 107 -5.54 14.21 20.82
#